data_AF-A0A1B7MJD0-F1
#
_entry.id   AF-A0A1B7MJD0-F1
#
_cell.length_a   1.000
_cell.length_b   1.000
_cell.length_c   1.000
_cell.angle_alpha   90.00
_cell.angle_beta   90.00
_cell.angle_gamma   90.00
#
_symmetry.space_group_name_H-M   'P 1'
#
loop_
_entity.id
_entity.type
_entity.pdbx_description
1 polymer ?
#
loop_
_entity_poly.entity_id
_entity_poly.type
_entity_poly.pdbx_seq_one_letter_code
_entity_poly.pdbx_strand_id
1 'polypeptide(L)'
;MGRPRLHATAEERAAAARKYRQDYYERNKKTISMKMAAKYKARKPVRKKREEALVELSVHPERPESHHTEQEQETPLPDSPACIDFRQRIQDIQAAVSQAMAPHAEDFFEHVYSSLTKNSSDYTLRLSIISDTLKLLEGHSLRARSLEAELLQEAQGNGKLLSQAQALTQRLRDMTKSAEELWCFTVEDAGIAKLIQQHSAGKLQFQRLVVHK
;
A
#
# COMPACT_ATOMS: atom_id res chain seq x y z
N MET A 1 -32.09 -7.64 31.53
CA MET A 1 -32.69 -8.61 30.59
C MET A 1 -32.03 -8.45 29.22
N GLY A 2 -31.15 -9.37 28.81
CA GLY A 2 -30.43 -9.26 27.53
C GLY A 2 -31.34 -9.50 26.33
N ARG A 3 -31.08 -8.83 25.20
CA ARG A 3 -31.83 -9.05 23.95
C ARG A 3 -31.62 -10.49 23.47
N PRO A 4 -32.69 -11.25 23.16
CA PRO A 4 -32.56 -12.61 22.64
C PRO A 4 -31.72 -12.65 21.37
N ARG A 5 -30.85 -13.65 21.25
CA ARG A 5 -30.07 -13.89 20.04
C ARG A 5 -31.02 -14.36 18.93
N LEU A 6 -30.90 -13.76 17.75
CA LEU A 6 -31.75 -14.04 16.59
C LEU A 6 -31.52 -15.44 16.00
N HIS A 7 -30.35 -16.04 16.25
CA HIS A 7 -29.96 -17.35 15.77
C HIS A 7 -29.36 -18.13 16.94
N ALA A 8 -29.81 -19.37 17.14
CA ALA A 8 -29.40 -20.21 18.25
C ALA A 8 -28.08 -20.94 17.95
N THR A 9 -27.88 -21.33 16.67
CA THR A 9 -26.73 -22.13 16.24
C THR A 9 -25.78 -21.36 15.33
N ALA A 10 -24.54 -21.86 15.18
CA ALA A 10 -23.58 -21.30 14.23
C ALA A 10 -24.00 -21.55 12.76
N GLU A 11 -24.63 -22.69 12.50
CA GLU A 11 -25.12 -23.07 11.17
C GLU A 11 -26.26 -22.15 10.71
N GLU A 12 -27.20 -21.82 11.61
CA GLU A 12 -28.27 -20.85 11.33
C GLU A 12 -27.73 -19.47 10.98
N ARG A 13 -26.69 -19.00 11.69
CA ARG A 13 -26.01 -17.73 11.37
C ARG A 13 -25.38 -17.76 9.98
N ALA A 14 -24.72 -18.85 9.63
CA ALA A 14 -24.10 -19.01 8.32
C ALA A 14 -25.15 -19.09 7.19
N ALA A 15 -26.26 -19.80 7.43
CA ALA A 15 -27.38 -19.87 6.48
C ALA A 15 -28.06 -18.51 6.30
N ALA A 16 -28.31 -17.77 7.39
CA ALA A 16 -28.89 -16.44 7.34
C ALA A 16 -27.97 -15.44 6.62
N ALA A 17 -26.66 -15.50 6.85
CA ALA A 17 -25.68 -14.67 6.14
C ALA A 17 -25.64 -14.99 4.63
N ARG A 18 -25.72 -16.27 4.24
CA ARG A 18 -25.81 -16.69 2.83
C ARG A 18 -27.07 -16.15 2.17
N LYS A 19 -28.23 -16.32 2.80
CA LYS A 19 -29.52 -15.82 2.30
C LYS A 19 -29.52 -14.30 2.18
N TYR A 20 -29.03 -13.60 3.19
CA TYR A 20 -28.91 -12.13 3.16
C TYR A 20 -28.05 -11.65 1.98
N ARG A 21 -26.90 -12.29 1.72
CA ARG A 21 -26.06 -11.96 0.56
C ARG A 21 -26.78 -12.22 -0.76
N GLN A 22 -27.47 -13.34 -0.87
CA GLN A 22 -28.26 -13.68 -2.06
C GLN A 22 -29.33 -12.60 -2.33
N ASP A 23 -30.16 -12.29 -1.33
CA ASP A 23 -31.18 -11.24 -1.43
C ASP A 23 -30.57 -9.89 -1.80
N TYR A 24 -29.41 -9.55 -1.22
CA TYR A 24 -28.69 -8.32 -1.53
C TYR A 24 -28.29 -8.27 -3.01
N TYR A 25 -27.70 -9.34 -3.56
CA TYR A 25 -27.30 -9.40 -4.96
C TYR A 25 -28.49 -9.37 -5.90
N GLU A 26 -29.60 -10.04 -5.56
CA GLU A 26 -30.82 -10.02 -6.36
C GLU A 26 -31.41 -8.61 -6.42
N ARG A 27 -31.50 -7.91 -5.28
CA ARG A 27 -31.99 -6.51 -5.22
C ARG A 27 -31.06 -5.55 -5.96
N ASN A 28 -29.75 -5.75 -5.90
CA ASN A 28 -28.76 -4.83 -6.47
C ASN A 28 -28.25 -5.25 -7.86
N LYS A 29 -28.78 -6.33 -8.45
CA LYS A 29 -28.29 -6.90 -9.72
C LYS A 29 -28.20 -5.86 -10.84
N LYS A 30 -29.23 -5.01 -10.98
CA LYS A 30 -29.29 -3.95 -12.00
C LYS A 30 -28.21 -2.89 -11.77
N THR A 31 -28.07 -2.42 -10.53
CA THR A 31 -27.07 -1.41 -10.15
C THR A 31 -25.65 -1.93 -10.37
N ILE A 32 -25.38 -3.18 -9.97
CA ILE A 32 -24.08 -3.84 -10.19
C ILE A 32 -23.80 -3.97 -11.68
N SER A 33 -24.77 -4.43 -12.47
CA SER A 33 -24.65 -4.55 -13.93
C SER A 33 -24.37 -3.20 -14.59
N MET A 34 -25.09 -2.14 -14.21
CA MET A 34 -24.86 -0.78 -14.71
C MET A 34 -23.45 -0.27 -14.38
N LYS A 35 -22.98 -0.45 -13.13
CA LYS A 35 -21.62 -0.07 -12.72
C LYS A 35 -20.56 -0.81 -13.52
N MET A 36 -20.74 -2.11 -13.73
CA MET A 36 -19.83 -2.91 -14.55
C MET A 36 -19.85 -2.48 -16.01
N ALA A 37 -21.02 -2.24 -16.59
CA ALA A 37 -21.16 -1.74 -17.96
C ALA A 37 -20.47 -0.38 -18.15
N ALA A 38 -20.60 0.54 -17.20
CA ALA A 38 -19.90 1.82 -17.21
C ALA A 38 -18.37 1.63 -17.15
N LYS A 39 -17.88 0.73 -16.29
CA LYS A 39 -16.45 0.38 -16.19
C LYS A 39 -15.91 -0.20 -17.51
N TYR A 40 -16.67 -1.06 -18.19
CA TYR A 40 -16.28 -1.61 -19.50
C TYR A 40 -16.32 -0.56 -20.62
N LYS A 41 -17.30 0.35 -20.62
CA LYS A 41 -17.35 1.48 -21.57
C LYS A 41 -16.16 2.42 -21.39
N ALA A 42 -15.80 2.75 -20.15
CA ALA A 42 -14.64 3.59 -19.84
C ALA A 42 -13.30 2.97 -20.31
N ARG A 43 -13.21 1.63 -20.36
CA ARG A 43 -12.02 0.92 -20.87
C ARG A 43 -11.93 0.85 -22.40
N LYS A 44 -13.00 1.19 -23.14
CA LYS A 44 -13.06 1.00 -24.60
C LYS A 44 -12.40 2.08 -25.50
N PRO A 45 -11.88 3.25 -25.06
CA PRO A 45 -11.39 4.25 -26.01
C PRO A 45 -9.86 4.23 -26.18
N VAL A 46 -9.25 3.11 -26.57
CA VAL A 46 -7.84 3.13 -27.06
C VAL A 46 -7.57 2.13 -28.18
N ARG A 47 -8.25 0.97 -28.23
CA ARG A 47 -7.92 -0.06 -29.24
C ARG A 47 -8.39 0.24 -30.66
N LYS A 48 -9.43 1.05 -30.85
CA LYS A 48 -10.03 1.26 -32.18
C LYS A 48 -9.19 2.11 -33.16
N LYS A 49 -8.08 2.73 -32.71
CA LYS A 49 -7.12 3.40 -33.60
C LYS A 49 -5.92 2.53 -34.00
N ARG A 50 -5.75 1.34 -33.42
CA ARG A 50 -4.59 0.48 -33.69
C ARG A 50 -4.90 -0.73 -34.57
N GLU A 51 -6.17 -1.12 -34.71
CA GLU A 51 -6.58 -2.28 -35.51
C GLU A 51 -6.82 -1.97 -37.00
N GLU A 52 -6.96 -0.70 -37.41
CA GLU A 52 -7.03 -0.33 -38.84
C GLU A 52 -5.65 -0.19 -39.51
N ALA A 53 -4.55 -0.41 -38.76
CA ALA A 53 -3.17 -0.27 -39.26
C ALA A 53 -2.40 -1.59 -39.37
N LEU A 54 -3.03 -2.76 -39.17
CA LEU A 54 -2.30 -4.03 -39.05
C LEU A 54 -3.01 -5.24 -39.67
N VAL A 55 -3.79 -5.02 -40.73
CA VAL A 55 -4.34 -6.11 -41.57
C VAL A 55 -3.69 -6.05 -42.95
N GLU A 56 -2.37 -6.25 -42.99
CA GLU A 56 -1.69 -6.72 -44.19
C GLU A 56 -0.41 -7.44 -43.76
N LEU A 57 -0.23 -8.68 -44.25
CA LEU A 57 0.91 -9.59 -44.05
C LEU A 57 0.85 -10.36 -42.69
N SER A 58 0.98 -11.68 -42.59
CA SER A 58 1.53 -12.65 -43.52
C SER A 58 1.02 -14.06 -43.17
N VAL A 59 0.82 -14.86 -44.21
CA VAL A 59 0.59 -16.31 -44.20
C VAL A 59 1.94 -17.03 -44.09
N HIS A 60 1.93 -18.26 -43.54
CA HIS A 60 2.95 -19.35 -43.56
C HIS A 60 3.84 -19.55 -42.31
N PRO A 61 4.42 -20.78 -42.14
CA PRO A 61 3.76 -22.07 -41.95
C PRO A 61 4.36 -22.83 -40.72
N GLU A 62 3.79 -23.99 -40.40
CA GLU A 62 4.25 -24.91 -39.37
C GLU A 62 5.75 -25.24 -39.47
N ARG A 63 6.47 -25.17 -38.34
CA ARG A 63 7.83 -25.70 -38.18
C ARG A 63 7.95 -26.48 -36.86
N PRO A 64 8.74 -27.57 -36.84
CA PRO A 64 8.62 -28.65 -35.86
C PRO A 64 9.39 -28.38 -34.56
N GLU A 65 8.94 -29.08 -33.53
CA GLU A 65 9.41 -29.08 -32.15
C GLU A 65 10.89 -29.48 -32.03
N SER A 66 11.73 -28.59 -31.50
CA SER A 66 13.07 -28.91 -31.01
C SER A 66 13.26 -28.39 -29.59
N HIS A 67 13.41 -29.32 -28.65
CA HIS A 67 13.79 -29.05 -27.26
C HIS A 67 15.22 -28.49 -27.19
N HIS A 68 15.36 -27.17 -27.22
CA HIS A 68 16.56 -26.47 -26.74
C HIS A 68 16.21 -25.71 -25.46
N THR A 69 16.93 -26.01 -24.39
CA THR A 69 16.96 -25.18 -23.18
C THR A 69 17.75 -23.93 -23.52
N GLU A 70 17.07 -22.96 -24.14
CA GLU A 70 17.60 -21.62 -24.37
C GLU A 70 17.73 -20.93 -23.01
N GLN A 71 18.97 -20.81 -22.52
CA GLN A 71 19.31 -19.69 -21.65
C GLN A 71 19.12 -18.43 -22.49
N GLU A 72 17.93 -17.84 -22.40
CA GLU A 72 17.65 -16.49 -22.89
C GLU A 72 18.61 -15.53 -22.17
N GLN A 73 19.76 -15.28 -22.79
CA GLN A 73 20.50 -14.05 -22.54
C GLN A 73 19.59 -12.92 -23.00
N GLU A 74 18.82 -12.36 -22.05
CA GLU A 74 18.10 -11.10 -22.20
C GLU A 74 19.12 -10.04 -22.65
N THR A 75 19.25 -9.85 -23.97
CA THR A 75 19.87 -8.64 -24.53
C THR A 75 19.09 -7.46 -23.97
N PRO A 76 19.73 -6.54 -23.23
CA PRO A 76 19.04 -5.45 -22.57
C PRO A 76 18.42 -4.55 -23.65
N LEU A 77 17.11 -4.68 -23.83
CA LEU A 77 16.34 -3.76 -24.65
C LEU A 77 16.51 -2.36 -24.05
N PRO A 78 16.76 -1.34 -24.88
CA PRO A 78 16.90 0.04 -24.41
C PRO A 78 15.66 0.44 -23.63
N ASP A 79 15.86 0.92 -22.40
CA ASP A 79 14.80 1.34 -21.50
C ASP A 79 13.88 2.36 -22.20
N SER A 80 12.56 2.08 -22.21
CA SER A 80 11.57 3.04 -22.65
C SER A 80 11.70 4.34 -21.84
N PRO A 81 11.59 5.54 -22.43
CA PRO A 81 11.73 6.81 -21.71
C PRO A 81 10.79 6.92 -20.49
N ALA A 82 9.62 6.27 -20.52
CA ALA A 82 8.71 6.19 -19.37
C ALA A 82 9.29 5.39 -18.19
N CYS A 83 10.09 4.35 -18.45
CA CYS A 83 10.77 3.54 -17.42
C CYS A 83 11.79 4.39 -16.63
N ILE A 84 12.52 5.25 -17.32
CA ILE A 84 13.52 6.14 -16.73
C ILE A 84 12.84 7.14 -15.79
N ASP A 85 11.71 7.73 -16.22
CA ASP A 85 10.94 8.67 -15.40
C ASP A 85 10.44 8.03 -14.09
N PHE A 86 9.84 6.84 -14.16
CA PHE A 86 9.38 6.16 -12.95
C PHE A 86 10.51 5.81 -11.99
N ARG A 87 11.66 5.35 -12.49
CA ARG A 87 12.82 5.05 -11.66
C ARG A 87 13.29 6.30 -10.91
N GLN A 88 13.39 7.43 -11.60
CA GLN A 88 13.79 8.69 -11.00
C GLN A 88 12.77 9.12 -9.92
N ARG A 89 11.47 9.05 -10.21
CA ARG A 89 10.42 9.39 -9.25
C ARG A 89 10.43 8.51 -8.00
N ILE A 90 10.68 7.20 -8.13
CA ILE A 90 10.88 6.31 -6.97
C ILE A 90 12.07 6.79 -6.13
N GLN A 91 13.20 7.09 -6.77
CA GLN A 91 14.41 7.56 -6.09
C GLN A 91 14.18 8.90 -5.39
N ASP A 92 13.46 9.83 -6.02
CA ASP A 92 13.13 11.13 -5.45
C ASP A 92 12.27 10.99 -4.19
N ILE A 93 11.26 10.10 -4.21
CA ILE A 93 10.45 9.84 -3.01
C ILE A 93 11.30 9.17 -1.93
N GLN A 94 12.15 8.19 -2.29
CA GLN A 94 13.04 7.54 -1.34
C GLN A 94 14.02 8.52 -0.70
N ALA A 95 14.60 9.44 -1.48
CA ALA A 95 15.47 10.49 -1.00
C ALA A 95 14.72 11.46 -0.08
N ALA A 96 13.53 11.91 -0.48
CA ALA A 96 12.71 12.79 0.34
C ALA A 96 12.29 12.13 1.67
N VAL A 97 11.94 10.85 1.66
CA VAL A 97 11.66 10.08 2.88
C VAL A 97 12.91 9.95 3.74
N SER A 98 14.07 9.62 3.15
CA SER A 98 15.32 9.46 3.90
C SER A 98 15.82 10.78 4.50
N GLN A 99 15.60 11.89 3.80
CA GLN A 99 15.94 13.23 4.29
C GLN A 99 15.04 13.65 5.46
N ALA A 100 13.73 13.36 5.36
CA ALA A 100 12.77 13.75 6.39
C ALA A 100 12.77 12.81 7.61
N MET A 101 13.11 11.54 7.41
CA MET A 101 12.89 10.46 8.38
C MET A 101 14.14 9.69 8.76
N ALA A 102 15.33 10.28 8.56
CA ALA A 102 16.62 9.63 8.73
C ALA A 102 16.79 8.39 7.80
N PRO A 103 18.02 7.88 7.61
CA PRO A 103 18.23 6.65 6.83
C PRO A 103 17.49 5.44 7.45
N HIS A 104 17.44 5.37 8.78
CA HIS A 104 16.80 4.29 9.53
C HIS A 104 15.53 4.77 10.23
N ALA A 105 14.46 4.00 10.11
CA ALA A 105 13.17 4.33 10.72
C ALA A 105 13.26 4.38 12.26
N GLU A 106 14.12 3.56 12.85
CA GLU A 106 14.39 3.53 14.30
C GLU A 106 14.93 4.86 14.80
N ASP A 107 15.96 5.41 14.15
CA ASP A 107 16.56 6.69 14.56
C ASP A 107 15.52 7.82 14.55
N PHE A 108 14.62 7.82 13.56
CA PHE A 108 13.53 8.77 13.50
C PHE A 108 12.55 8.60 14.65
N PHE A 109 12.11 7.38 14.95
CA PHE A 109 11.17 7.15 16.05
C PHE A 109 11.82 7.36 17.43
N GLU A 110 13.11 7.09 17.59
CA GLU A 110 13.86 7.44 18.80
C GLU A 110 13.94 8.96 18.98
N HIS A 111 14.12 9.72 17.89
CA HIS A 111 14.06 11.18 17.94
C HIS A 111 12.66 11.70 18.33
N VAL A 112 11.60 11.13 17.74
CA VAL A 112 10.21 11.47 18.09
C VAL A 112 9.93 11.12 19.56
N TYR A 113 10.30 9.92 20.00
CA TYR A 113 10.17 9.48 21.39
C TYR A 113 10.92 10.40 22.36
N SER A 114 12.17 10.75 22.06
CA SER A 114 12.96 11.70 22.86
C SER A 114 12.27 13.06 22.95
N SER A 115 11.69 13.54 21.85
CA SER A 115 10.96 14.81 21.80
C SER A 115 9.67 14.76 22.62
N LEU A 116 8.93 13.64 22.58
CA LEU A 116 7.73 13.46 23.40
C LEU A 116 8.06 13.41 24.90
N THR A 117 9.10 12.68 25.29
CA THR A 117 9.49 12.49 26.70
C THR A 117 10.15 13.71 27.33
N LYS A 118 10.94 14.48 26.57
CA LYS A 118 11.50 15.76 27.04
C LYS A 118 10.43 16.80 27.36
N ASN A 119 9.29 16.75 26.66
CA ASN A 119 8.17 17.66 26.84
C ASN A 119 7.08 17.04 27.73
N SER A 120 7.47 16.31 28.78
CA SER A 120 6.56 15.52 29.62
C SER A 120 5.52 16.33 30.41
N SER A 121 5.72 17.63 30.59
CA SER A 121 4.76 18.53 31.24
C SER A 121 3.76 19.20 30.28
N ASP A 122 4.07 19.29 28.98
CA ASP A 122 3.25 20.00 28.00
C ASP A 122 2.49 19.02 27.10
N TYR A 123 1.25 18.72 27.47
CA TYR A 123 0.39 17.82 26.71
C TYR A 123 0.10 18.34 25.28
N THR A 124 -0.12 19.65 25.13
CA THR A 124 -0.46 20.27 23.85
C THR A 124 0.70 20.18 22.85
N LEU A 125 1.93 20.45 23.31
CA LEU A 125 3.13 20.33 22.49
C LEU A 125 3.39 18.89 22.04
N ARG A 126 3.12 17.91 22.90
CA ARG A 126 3.27 16.50 22.51
C ARG A 126 2.28 16.08 21.44
N LEU A 127 1.02 16.51 21.58
CA LEU A 127 0.01 16.27 20.57
C LEU A 127 0.37 16.92 19.23
N SER A 128 0.96 18.12 19.23
CA SER A 128 1.42 18.74 17.98
C SER A 128 2.59 17.97 17.36
N ILE A 129 3.60 17.56 18.16
CA ILE A 129 4.75 16.78 17.68
C ILE A 129 4.28 15.49 16.98
N ILE A 130 3.41 14.72 17.63
CA ILE A 130 2.95 13.45 17.04
C ILE A 130 1.98 13.67 15.87
N SER A 131 1.16 14.72 15.91
CA SER A 131 0.26 15.07 14.79
C SER A 131 1.06 15.46 13.55
N ASP A 132 2.10 16.27 13.71
CA ASP A 132 2.94 16.71 12.59
C ASP A 132 3.76 15.55 12.02
N THR A 133 4.20 14.63 12.89
CA THR A 133 4.80 13.35 12.49
C THR A 133 3.85 12.51 11.62
N LEU A 134 2.58 12.37 12.04
CA LEU A 134 1.57 11.64 11.29
C LEU A 134 1.24 12.30 9.94
N LYS A 135 1.09 13.63 9.90
CA LYS A 135 0.85 14.38 8.65
C LYS A 135 1.99 14.22 7.66
N LEU A 136 3.24 14.29 8.14
CA LEU A 136 4.43 14.08 7.32
C LEU A 136 4.39 12.69 6.67
N LEU A 137 4.16 11.65 7.49
CA LEU A 137 4.05 10.27 7.06
C LEU A 137 2.91 10.05 6.05
N GLU A 138 1.74 10.63 6.30
CA GLU A 138 0.59 10.56 5.40
C GLU A 138 0.90 11.19 4.04
N GLY A 139 1.57 12.35 4.02
CA GLY A 139 1.97 13.02 2.79
C GLY A 139 2.95 12.20 1.94
N HIS A 140 3.90 11.49 2.56
CA HIS A 140 4.76 10.55 1.84
C HIS A 140 4.02 9.30 1.39
N SER A 141 3.15 8.74 2.24
CA SER A 141 2.33 7.55 1.93
C SER A 141 1.38 7.78 0.75
N LEU A 142 0.80 8.98 0.64
CA LEU A 142 -0.05 9.33 -0.50
C LEU A 142 0.75 9.38 -1.80
N ARG A 143 1.94 10.00 -1.79
CA ARG A 143 2.84 10.08 -2.96
C ARG A 143 3.29 8.69 -3.42
N ALA A 144 3.72 7.84 -2.49
CA ALA A 144 4.14 6.47 -2.80
C ALA A 144 3.00 5.63 -3.41
N ARG A 145 1.79 5.72 -2.84
CA ARG A 145 0.59 5.03 -3.37
C ARG A 145 0.15 5.52 -4.74
N SER A 146 0.26 6.83 -5.01
CA SER A 146 -0.02 7.39 -6.35
C SER A 146 0.93 6.78 -7.38
N LEU A 147 2.23 6.78 -7.07
CA LEU A 147 3.25 6.21 -7.95
C LEU A 147 3.05 4.70 -8.18
N GLU A 148 2.72 3.95 -7.13
CA GLU A 148 2.37 2.53 -7.25
C GLU A 148 1.17 2.31 -8.17
N ALA A 149 0.13 3.15 -8.05
CA ALA A 149 -1.07 3.06 -8.89
C ALA A 149 -0.81 3.43 -10.36
N GLU A 150 0.08 4.39 -10.62
CA GLU A 150 0.53 4.77 -11.96
C GLU A 150 1.34 3.64 -12.60
N LEU A 151 2.29 3.05 -11.86
CA LEU A 151 3.07 1.89 -12.31
C LEU A 151 2.17 0.70 -12.66
N LEU A 152 1.14 0.42 -11.85
CA LEU A 152 0.18 -0.65 -12.14
C LEU A 152 -0.64 -0.41 -13.42
N GLN A 153 -0.86 0.85 -13.81
CA GLN A 153 -1.62 1.20 -15.00
C GLN A 153 -0.77 1.21 -16.27
N GLU A 154 0.44 1.77 -16.18
CA GLU A 154 1.27 2.08 -17.34
C GLU A 154 2.37 1.03 -17.60
N ALA A 155 2.96 0.49 -16.54
CA ALA A 155 4.05 -0.47 -16.66
C ALA A 155 3.50 -1.89 -16.81
N GLN A 156 3.02 -2.23 -18.01
CA GLN A 156 2.77 -3.62 -18.41
C GLN A 156 4.12 -4.39 -18.48
N GLY A 157 4.70 -4.76 -17.34
CA GLY A 157 5.82 -5.70 -17.30
C GLY A 157 7.00 -5.36 -16.40
N ASN A 158 7.06 -4.18 -15.77
CA ASN A 158 8.25 -3.81 -14.98
C ASN A 158 8.13 -4.23 -13.50
N GLY A 159 8.15 -5.55 -13.26
CA GLY A 159 7.97 -6.15 -11.94
C GLY A 159 8.96 -5.65 -10.88
N LYS A 160 10.18 -5.29 -11.29
CA LYS A 160 11.21 -4.74 -10.38
C LYS A 160 10.81 -3.37 -9.81
N LEU A 161 10.40 -2.43 -10.67
CA LEU A 161 9.99 -1.08 -10.25
C LEU A 161 8.72 -1.12 -9.40
N LEU A 162 7.74 -1.95 -9.79
CA LEU A 162 6.54 -2.16 -9.00
C LEU A 162 6.86 -2.72 -7.61
N SER A 163 7.74 -3.71 -7.53
CA SER A 163 8.19 -4.28 -6.25
C SER A 163 8.89 -3.24 -5.37
N GLN A 164 9.71 -2.36 -5.95
CA GLN A 164 10.34 -1.25 -5.21
C GLN A 164 9.31 -0.24 -4.68
N ALA A 165 8.33 0.16 -5.50
CA ALA A 165 7.25 1.05 -5.09
C ALA A 165 6.40 0.42 -3.97
N GLN A 166 6.05 -0.86 -4.10
CA GLN A 166 5.32 -1.61 -3.07
C GLN A 166 6.10 -1.71 -1.76
N ALA A 167 7.41 -1.98 -1.82
CA ALA A 167 8.28 -2.01 -0.65
C ALA A 167 8.32 -0.65 0.05
N LEU A 168 8.39 0.45 -0.71
CA LEU A 168 8.33 1.80 -0.19
C LEU A 168 6.98 2.11 0.47
N THR A 169 5.86 1.79 -0.18
CA THR A 169 4.51 1.93 0.38
C THR A 169 4.36 1.12 1.67
N GLN A 170 4.86 -0.11 1.69
CA GLN A 170 4.79 -0.98 2.85
C GLN A 170 5.63 -0.43 4.01
N ARG A 171 6.86 0.03 3.74
CA ARG A 171 7.71 0.70 4.74
C ARG A 171 6.99 1.89 5.36
N LEU A 172 6.43 2.79 4.55
CA LEU A 172 5.69 3.96 5.04
C LEU A 172 4.47 3.56 5.87
N ARG A 173 3.75 2.51 5.48
CA ARG A 173 2.62 1.98 6.26
C ARG A 173 3.05 1.49 7.64
N ASP A 174 4.16 0.77 7.74
CA ASP A 174 4.65 0.25 9.02
C ASP A 174 5.16 1.38 9.93
N MET A 175 5.76 2.42 9.34
CA MET A 175 6.07 3.65 10.06
C MET A 175 4.81 4.38 10.53
N THR A 176 3.77 4.50 9.70
CA THR A 176 2.48 5.09 10.12
C THR A 176 1.90 4.36 11.33
N LYS A 177 1.87 3.02 11.32
CA LYS A 177 1.40 2.25 12.48
C LYS A 177 2.23 2.49 13.75
N SER A 178 3.55 2.63 13.60
CA SER A 178 4.43 2.94 14.72
C SER A 178 4.14 4.34 15.29
N ALA A 179 3.88 5.32 14.42
CA ALA A 179 3.47 6.66 14.85
C ALA A 179 2.06 6.66 15.50
N GLU A 180 1.12 5.89 14.98
CA GLU A 180 -0.21 5.72 15.56
C GLU A 180 -0.14 5.09 16.96
N GLU A 181 0.75 4.12 17.17
CA GLU A 181 0.99 3.54 18.50
C GLU A 181 1.50 4.59 19.50
N LEU A 182 2.47 5.41 19.09
CA LEU A 182 2.95 6.53 19.92
C LEU A 182 1.83 7.54 20.22
N TRP A 183 0.97 7.82 19.25
CA TRP A 183 -0.19 8.69 19.43
C TRP A 183 -1.18 8.13 20.46
N CYS A 184 -1.52 6.83 20.36
CA CYS A 184 -2.39 6.17 21.33
C CYS A 184 -1.86 6.31 22.76
N PHE A 185 -0.57 6.03 23.00
CA PHE A 185 0.02 6.20 24.33
C PHE A 185 0.05 7.66 24.79
N THR A 186 0.29 8.60 23.88
CA THR A 186 0.31 10.03 24.20
C THR A 186 -1.07 10.54 24.61
N VAL A 187 -2.15 10.06 23.97
CA VAL A 187 -3.53 10.46 24.26
C VAL A 187 -4.09 9.75 25.50
N GLU A 188 -3.77 8.47 25.70
CA GLU A 188 -4.28 7.69 26.83
C GLU A 188 -3.68 8.08 28.18
N ASP A 189 -2.45 8.59 28.18
CA ASP A 189 -1.70 8.91 29.40
C ASP A 189 -1.08 10.30 29.32
N ALA A 190 -1.74 11.27 29.98
CA ALA A 190 -1.25 12.63 30.08
C ALA A 190 0.14 12.73 30.76
N GLY A 191 0.60 11.69 31.49
CA GLY A 191 1.92 11.62 32.11
C GLY A 191 2.98 10.89 31.29
N ILE A 192 2.64 10.25 30.14
CA ILE A 192 3.56 9.46 29.29
C ILE A 192 4.21 8.26 30.02
N ALA A 193 3.83 7.98 31.27
CA ALA A 193 4.44 6.93 32.07
C ALA A 193 4.30 5.56 31.39
N LYS A 194 3.13 5.28 30.79
CA LYS A 194 2.90 4.07 29.99
C LYS A 194 3.84 3.99 28.79
N LEU A 195 4.03 5.08 28.05
CA LEU A 195 4.91 5.08 26.87
C LEU A 195 6.36 4.78 27.27
N ILE A 196 6.86 5.41 28.33
CA ILE A 196 8.21 5.17 28.88
C ILE A 196 8.37 3.71 29.32
N GLN A 197 7.34 3.16 29.98
CA GLN A 197 7.33 1.76 30.40
C GLN A 197 7.37 0.80 29.19
N GLN A 198 6.62 1.08 28.12
CA GLN A 198 6.65 0.22 26.93
C GLN A 198 7.96 0.34 26.16
N HIS A 199 8.53 1.54 26.06
CA HIS A 199 9.83 1.78 25.43
C HIS A 199 10.96 1.04 26.15
N SER A 200 11.05 1.19 27.47
CA SER A 200 12.05 0.49 28.30
C SER A 200 11.89 -1.03 28.27
N ALA A 201 10.68 -1.53 28.03
CA ALA A 201 10.40 -2.95 27.86
C ALA A 201 10.69 -3.48 26.44
N GLY A 202 11.12 -2.63 25.50
CA GLY A 202 11.33 -3.03 24.10
C GLY A 202 10.04 -3.44 23.38
N LYS A 203 8.89 -2.94 23.84
CA LYS A 203 7.57 -3.40 23.38
C LYS A 203 6.98 -2.55 22.28
N LEU A 204 7.57 -1.41 21.92
CA LEU A 204 7.04 -0.55 20.86
C LEU A 204 7.32 -1.17 19.49
N GLN A 205 6.42 -0.95 18.53
CA GLN A 205 6.49 -1.54 17.19
C GLN A 205 7.79 -1.20 16.46
N PHE A 206 8.22 0.05 16.54
CA PHE A 206 9.46 0.47 15.86
C PHE A 206 10.71 -0.21 16.44
N GLN A 207 10.68 -0.67 17.69
CA GLN A 207 11.78 -1.44 18.31
C GLN A 207 11.79 -2.92 17.87
N ARG A 208 10.65 -3.43 17.37
CA ARG A 208 10.51 -4.84 16.94
C ARG A 208 10.87 -5.08 15.48
N LEU A 209 10.93 -4.02 14.67
CA LEU A 209 11.20 -4.13 13.23
C LEU A 209 12.60 -4.71 12.90
N VAL A 210 13.52 -4.74 13.88
CA VAL A 210 14.89 -5.24 13.74
C VAL A 210 15.00 -6.77 13.70
N VAL A 211 14.00 -7.52 14.19
CA VAL A 211 14.20 -8.97 14.46
C VAL A 211 14.06 -9.88 13.23
N HIS A 212 13.89 -9.31 12.02
CA HIS A 212 13.82 -10.12 10.80
C HIS A 212 15.00 -9.87 9.86
N LYS A 213 16.10 -10.61 10.12
CA LYS A 213 16.72 -11.52 9.15
C LYS A 213 17.77 -12.40 9.83
#